data_AF-A0AA37BGY9-F1
#
_entry.id   AF-A0AA37BGY9-F1
#
_cell.length_a   1.000
_cell.length_b   1.000
_cell.length_c   1.000
_cell.angle_alpha   90.00
_cell.angle_beta   90.00
_cell.angle_gamma   90.00
#
_symmetry.space_group_name_H-M   'P 1'
#
loop_
_entity.id
_entity.type
_entity.pdbx_description
1 polymer ?
#
loop_
_entity_poly.entity_id
_entity_poly.type
_entity_poly.pdbx_seq_one_letter_code
_entity_poly.pdbx_strand_id
1 'polypeptide(L)'
;MVKHTGRPGYLQIADDLREQIRGGALALGAPLPSTAQLAERYGASLSVVKMAVGILRNEGLVVGQQGKGVFVREDAAPAPPPADEITEIRLTLRELSERLAKVEAELSERR
;
A
#
# COMPACT_ATOMS: atom_id res chain seq x y z
N MET A 1 -4.61 16.85 -10.60
CA MET A 1 -4.13 17.74 -9.53
C MET A 1 -4.59 17.19 -8.19
N VAL A 2 -3.66 16.76 -7.34
CA VAL A 2 -3.99 16.34 -5.96
C VAL A 2 -4.68 17.50 -5.24
N LYS A 3 -5.89 17.29 -4.73
CA LYS A 3 -6.66 18.34 -4.07
C LYS A 3 -6.38 18.29 -2.57
N HIS A 4 -6.10 19.42 -1.93
CA HIS A 4 -5.88 19.50 -0.49
C HIS A 4 -7.20 19.43 0.30
N THR A 5 -7.93 18.32 0.16
CA THR A 5 -9.26 18.10 0.76
C THR A 5 -9.20 17.32 2.08
N GLY A 6 -8.06 17.36 2.79
CA GLY A 6 -7.84 16.61 4.04
C GLY A 6 -7.47 15.14 3.85
N ARG A 7 -7.61 14.58 2.63
CA ARG A 7 -7.16 13.22 2.29
C ARG A 7 -5.69 13.25 1.84
N PRO A 8 -4.80 12.39 2.37
CA PRO A 8 -3.39 12.35 1.97
C PRO A 8 -3.20 12.20 0.46
N GLY A 9 -2.30 13.00 -0.12
CA GLY A 9 -2.11 13.06 -1.57
C GLY A 9 -1.70 11.75 -2.23
N TYR A 10 -0.91 10.93 -1.52
CA TYR A 10 -0.50 9.62 -2.03
C TYR A 10 -1.69 8.63 -2.12
N LEU A 11 -2.68 8.74 -1.22
CA LEU A 11 -3.89 7.91 -1.29
C LEU A 11 -4.75 8.30 -2.49
N GLN A 12 -4.89 9.60 -2.76
CA GLN A 12 -5.62 10.08 -3.95
C GLN A 12 -5.00 9.54 -5.25
N ILE A 13 -3.66 9.54 -5.34
CA ILE A 13 -2.94 8.99 -6.50
C ILE A 13 -3.11 7.47 -6.59
N ALA A 14 -3.01 6.76 -5.47
CA ALA A 14 -3.20 5.31 -5.45
C ALA A 14 -4.63 4.92 -5.86
N ASP A 15 -5.64 5.65 -5.39
CA ASP A 15 -7.05 5.43 -5.74
C ASP A 15 -7.29 5.62 -7.24
N ASP A 16 -6.80 6.72 -7.80
CA ASP A 16 -6.94 7.04 -9.23
C ASP A 16 -6.22 6.01 -10.12
N LEU A 17 -4.99 5.62 -9.76
CA LEU A 17 -4.27 4.57 -10.48
C LEU A 17 -4.97 3.21 -10.37
N ARG A 18 -5.57 2.91 -9.21
CA ARG A 18 -6.36 1.69 -9.01
C ARG A 18 -7.59 1.66 -9.91
N GLU A 19 -8.28 2.78 -10.05
CA GLU A 19 -9.41 2.92 -10.97
C GLU A 19 -8.96 2.77 -12.42
N GLN A 20 -7.84 3.35 -12.83
CA GLN A 20 -7.30 3.20 -14.18
C GLN A 20 -6.90 1.75 -14.51
N ILE A 21 -6.33 1.03 -13.55
CA ILE A 21 -6.00 -0.40 -13.71
C ILE A 21 -7.29 -1.24 -13.83
N ARG A 22 -8.25 -1.04 -12.92
CA ARG A 22 -9.52 -1.79 -12.93
C ARG A 22 -10.41 -1.45 -14.12
N GLY A 23 -10.37 -0.20 -14.57
CA GLY A 23 -11.10 0.29 -15.74
C GLY A 23 -10.44 -0.06 -17.08
N GLY A 24 -9.27 -0.70 -17.07
CA GLY A 24 -8.55 -1.12 -18.28
C GLY A 24 -7.85 0.01 -19.04
N ALA A 25 -7.83 1.24 -18.50
CA ALA A 25 -7.04 2.33 -19.07
C ALA A 25 -5.53 2.06 -18.95
N LEU A 26 -5.12 1.37 -17.90
CA LEU A 26 -3.80 0.77 -17.76
C LEU A 26 -3.93 -0.74 -17.99
N ALA A 27 -3.46 -1.20 -19.15
CA ALA A 27 -3.54 -2.59 -19.52
C ALA A 27 -2.69 -3.49 -18.60
N LEU A 28 -3.18 -4.71 -18.36
CA LEU A 28 -2.45 -5.73 -17.63
C LEU A 28 -1.13 -6.05 -18.34
N GLY A 29 -0.05 -6.23 -17.59
CA GLY A 29 1.29 -6.44 -18.14
C GLY A 29 1.95 -5.18 -18.74
N ALA A 30 1.23 -4.06 -18.86
CA ALA A 30 1.80 -2.82 -19.38
C ALA A 30 2.70 -2.13 -18.34
N PRO A 31 3.74 -1.41 -18.80
CA PRO A 31 4.55 -0.58 -17.92
C PRO A 31 3.72 0.58 -17.37
N LEU A 32 3.78 0.76 -16.05
CA LEU A 32 3.27 1.94 -15.39
C LEU A 32 4.10 3.16 -15.82
N PRO A 33 3.49 4.35 -15.99
CA PRO A 33 4.27 5.57 -16.18
C PRO A 33 5.33 5.75 -15.09
N SER A 34 6.47 6.35 -15.45
CA SER A 34 7.57 6.52 -14.51
C SER A 34 7.15 7.39 -13.32
N THR A 35 7.83 7.26 -12.18
CA THR A 35 7.54 8.08 -11.01
C THR A 35 7.67 9.58 -11.30
N ALA A 36 8.57 9.97 -12.23
CA ALA A 36 8.70 11.34 -12.71
C ALA A 36 7.49 11.79 -13.54
N GLN A 37 7.01 10.97 -14.47
CA GLN A 37 5.82 11.26 -15.27
C GLN A 37 4.56 11.35 -14.40
N LEU A 38 4.44 10.46 -13.40
CA LEU A 38 3.34 10.50 -12.44
C LEU A 38 3.43 11.77 -11.57
N ALA A 39 4.64 12.16 -11.11
CA ALA A 39 4.82 13.37 -10.32
C ALA A 39 4.38 14.63 -11.07
N GLU A 40 4.75 14.73 -12.35
CA GLU A 40 4.32 15.80 -13.25
C GLU A 40 2.80 15.77 -13.47
N ARG A 41 2.23 14.60 -13.81
CA ARG A 41 0.79 14.43 -14.06
C ARG A 41 -0.07 14.82 -12.87
N TYR A 42 0.32 14.40 -11.67
CA TYR A 42 -0.47 14.63 -10.46
C TYR A 42 -0.14 15.96 -9.76
N GLY A 43 0.94 16.64 -10.16
CA GLY A 43 1.46 17.84 -9.49
C GLY A 43 1.93 17.51 -8.08
N ALA A 44 2.57 16.35 -7.89
CA ALA A 44 2.96 15.82 -6.58
C ALA A 44 4.48 15.60 -6.51
N SER A 45 5.03 15.54 -5.29
CA SER A 45 6.45 15.21 -5.12
C SER A 45 6.73 13.74 -5.47
N LEU A 46 7.95 13.47 -5.92
CA LEU A 46 8.40 12.09 -6.21
C LEU A 46 8.20 11.15 -5.02
N SER A 47 8.37 11.63 -3.79
CA SER A 47 8.15 10.86 -2.57
C SER A 47 6.67 10.47 -2.40
N VAL A 48 5.74 11.40 -2.68
CA VAL A 48 4.30 11.13 -2.63
C VAL A 48 3.88 10.10 -3.68
N VAL A 49 4.42 10.19 -4.89
CA VAL A 49 4.19 9.19 -5.95
C VAL A 49 4.79 7.83 -5.57
N LYS A 50 6.01 7.79 -5.02
CA LYS A 50 6.64 6.55 -4.56
C LYS A 50 5.78 5.85 -3.49
N MET A 51 5.21 6.61 -2.55
CA MET A 51 4.29 6.05 -1.56
C MET A 51 3.02 5.49 -2.23
N ALA A 52 2.43 6.20 -3.18
CA ALA A 52 1.25 5.73 -3.90
C ALA A 52 1.50 4.42 -4.68
N VAL A 53 2.64 4.36 -5.40
CA VAL A 53 3.06 3.14 -6.11
C VAL A 53 3.39 2.01 -5.13
N GLY A 54 3.94 2.33 -3.96
CA GLY A 54 4.16 1.37 -2.88
C GLY A 54 2.87 0.72 -2.38
N ILE A 55 1.79 1.49 -2.24
CA ILE A 55 0.46 0.98 -1.87
C ILE A 55 -0.05 0.02 -2.94
N LEU A 56 -0.03 0.42 -4.22
CA LEU A 56 -0.45 -0.44 -5.32
C LEU A 56 0.37 -1.74 -5.37
N ARG A 57 1.66 -1.67 -5.02
CA ARG A 57 2.53 -2.84 -4.95
C ARG A 57 2.15 -3.76 -3.78
N ASN A 58 1.84 -3.20 -2.61
CA ASN A 58 1.39 -3.95 -1.44
C ASN A 58 0.01 -4.60 -1.70
N GLU A 59 -0.87 -3.93 -2.43
CA GLU A 59 -2.13 -4.50 -2.92
C GLU A 59 -1.94 -5.55 -4.03
N GLY A 60 -0.71 -5.66 -4.56
CA GLY A 60 -0.37 -6.56 -5.65
C GLY A 60 -0.82 -6.08 -7.03
N LEU A 61 -1.38 -4.89 -7.17
CA LEU A 61 -1.82 -4.38 -8.47
C LEU A 61 -0.66 -4.10 -9.42
N VAL A 62 0.53 -3.85 -8.88
CA VAL A 62 1.75 -3.60 -9.66
C VAL A 62 2.95 -4.38 -9.13
N VAL A 63 3.88 -4.69 -10.02
CA VAL A 63 5.13 -5.41 -9.74
C VAL A 63 6.31 -4.59 -10.27
N GLY A 64 7.32 -4.39 -9.42
CA GLY A 64 8.58 -3.79 -9.84
C GLY A 64 9.52 -4.83 -10.44
N GLN A 65 10.06 -4.57 -11.63
CA GLN A 65 11.10 -5.38 -12.25
C GLN A 65 12.40 -4.58 -12.29
N GLN A 66 13.44 -5.11 -11.65
CA GLN A 66 14.74 -4.45 -11.52
C GLN A 66 15.29 -4.10 -12.92
N GLY A 67 15.64 -2.82 -13.12
CA GLY A 67 16.17 -2.31 -14.39
C GLY A 67 15.14 -2.13 -15.51
N LYS A 68 13.87 -2.52 -15.32
CA LYS A 68 12.83 -2.46 -16.36
C LYS A 68 11.62 -1.60 -16.00
N GLY A 69 11.45 -1.23 -14.73
CA GLY A 69 10.37 -0.33 -14.28
C GLY A 69 9.31 -1.06 -13.47
N VAL A 70 8.11 -0.47 -13.41
CA VAL A 70 6.96 -1.01 -12.68
C VAL A 70 5.90 -1.41 -13.70
N PHE A 71 5.27 -2.57 -13.52
CA PHE A 71 4.30 -3.14 -14.46
C PHE A 71 3.00 -3.48 -13.74
N VAL A 72 1.86 -3.38 -14.44
CA VAL A 72 0.56 -3.81 -13.92
C VAL A 72 0.49 -5.34 -13.91
N ARG A 73 0.08 -5.94 -12.79
CA ARG A 73 0.07 -7.41 -12.64
C ARG A 73 -1.15 -8.02 -13.35
N GLU A 74 -0.95 -9.13 -14.06
CA GLU A 74 -2.02 -9.88 -14.76
C GLU A 74 -3.00 -10.59 -13.80
N ASP A 75 -2.51 -11.08 -12.64
CA ASP A 75 -3.34 -11.80 -11.67
C ASP A 75 -3.58 -10.98 -10.41
N ALA A 76 -4.83 -10.76 -9.99
CA ALA A 76 -5.15 -10.03 -8.76
C ALA A 76 -4.93 -10.83 -7.46
N ALA A 77 -3.99 -11.79 -7.40
CA ALA A 77 -3.69 -12.54 -6.17
C ALA A 77 -2.72 -11.73 -5.28
N PRO A 78 -3.11 -11.23 -4.09
CA PRO A 78 -2.31 -10.30 -3.29
C PRO A 78 -0.86 -10.78 -3.13
N ALA A 79 0.10 -9.86 -3.33
CA ALA A 79 1.50 -10.20 -3.10
C ALA A 79 1.67 -10.62 -1.64
N PRO A 80 2.51 -11.63 -1.33
CA PRO A 80 2.82 -11.94 0.06
C PRO A 80 3.35 -10.67 0.72
N PRO A 81 2.86 -10.30 1.92
CA PRO A 81 3.27 -9.07 2.57
C PRO A 81 4.80 -9.04 2.75
N PRO A 82 5.43 -7.86 2.70
CA PRO A 82 6.86 -7.73 3.00
C PRO A 82 7.16 -8.41 4.34
N ALA A 83 8.26 -9.15 4.42
CA ALA A 83 8.64 -9.90 5.63
C ALA A 83 8.68 -9.01 6.89
N ASP A 84 8.98 -7.72 6.72
CA ASP A 84 9.05 -6.72 7.77
C ASP A 84 7.67 -6.35 8.35
N GLU A 85 6.64 -6.24 7.51
CA GLU A 85 5.25 -5.91 7.92
C GLU A 85 4.62 -7.07 8.69
N ILE A 86 4.90 -8.31 8.27
CA ILE A 86 4.49 -9.52 9.01
C ILE A 86 5.16 -9.56 10.39
N THR A 87 6.43 -9.17 10.46
CA THR A 87 7.17 -9.12 11.72
C THR A 87 6.56 -8.09 12.66
N GLU A 88 6.25 -6.90 12.16
CA GLU A 88 5.64 -5.81 12.92
C GLU A 88 4.24 -6.18 13.45
N ILE A 89 3.41 -6.83 12.63
CA ILE A 89 2.11 -7.37 13.04
C ILE A 89 2.27 -8.44 14.12
N ARG A 90 3.23 -9.35 13.99
CA ARG A 90 3.49 -10.40 15.01
C ARG A 90 3.93 -9.81 16.35
N LEU A 91 4.78 -8.77 16.31
CA LEU A 91 5.21 -8.05 17.52
C LEU A 91 4.03 -7.34 18.19
N THR A 92 3.19 -6.68 17.39
CA THR A 92 1.99 -5.99 17.89
C THR A 92 0.99 -6.96 18.50
N LEU A 93 0.76 -8.11 17.86
CA LEU A 93 -0.16 -9.12 18.35
C LEU A 93 0.33 -9.74 19.67
N ARG A 94 1.64 -9.95 19.80
CA ARG A 94 2.24 -10.42 21.06
C ARG A 94 2.00 -9.44 22.20
N GLU A 95 2.30 -8.16 21.99
CA GLU A 95 2.08 -7.10 22.98
C GLU A 95 0.61 -7.02 23.43
N LEU A 96 -0.33 -7.11 22.48
CA LEU A 96 -1.76 -7.10 22.79
C LEU A 96 -2.21 -8.33 23.56
N SER A 97 -1.69 -9.52 23.21
CA SER A 97 -2.00 -10.75 23.94
C SER A 97 -1.49 -10.71 25.39
N GLU A 98 -0.32 -10.13 25.63
CA GLU A 98 0.25 -9.94 26.97
C GLU A 98 -0.57 -8.95 27.79
N ARG A 99 -1.02 -7.85 27.17
CA ARG A 99 -1.94 -6.89 27.81
C ARG A 99 -3.30 -7.50 28.15
N LEU A 100 -3.85 -8.33 27.25
CA LEU A 100 -5.12 -9.01 27.49
C LEU A 100 -5.02 -9.99 28.66
N ALA A 101 -3.96 -10.82 28.70
CA ALA A 101 -3.72 -11.75 29.79
C ALA A 101 -3.62 -11.05 31.16
N LYS A 102 -3.04 -9.85 31.19
CA LYS A 102 -2.96 -9.04 32.41
C LYS A 102 -4.34 -8.54 32.86
N VAL A 103 -5.17 -8.07 31.93
CA VAL A 103 -6.54 -7.62 32.23
C VAL A 103 -7.42 -8.79 32.69
N GLU A 104 -7.29 -9.95 32.05
CA GLU A 104 -8.01 -11.17 32.45
C GLU A 104 -7.61 -11.61 33.86
N ALA A 105 -6.32 -11.53 34.22
CA ALA A 105 -5.86 -11.81 35.57
C ALA A 105 -6.44 -10.81 36.61
N GLU A 106 -6.39 -9.51 36.34
CA GLU A 106 -6.94 -8.46 37.22
C GLU A 106 -8.46 -8.58 37.41
N LEU A 107 -9.19 -9.05 36.40
CA LEU A 107 -10.62 -9.32 36.49
C LEU A 107 -10.93 -10.61 37.26
N SER A 108 -10.03 -11.60 37.23
CA SER A 108 -10.17 -12.86 37.98
C SER A 108 -9.94 -12.69 39.49
N GLU A 109 -9.04 -11.78 39.90
CA GLU A 109 -8.74 -11.52 41.31
C GLU A 109 -9.82 -10.68 42.03
N ARG A 110 -10.73 -10.04 41.27
CA ARG A 110 -11.83 -9.22 41.82
C ARG A 110 -13.13 -9.99 42.05
N ARG A 111 -13.13 -11.32 41.90
CA ARG A 111 -14.31 -12.20 41.96
C ARG A 111 -14.24 -13.14 43.15
#